data_AF-A0A7J2L5W4-F1
#
_entry.id   AF-A0A7J2L5W4-F1
#
_cell.length_a   1.000
_cell.length_b   1.000
_cell.length_c   1.000
_cell.angle_alpha   90.00
_cell.angle_beta   90.00
_cell.angle_gamma   90.00
#
_symmetry.space_group_name_H-M   'P 1'
#
loop_
_entity.id
_entity.type
_entity.pdbx_description
1 polymer ?
#
loop_
_entity_poly.entity_id
_entity_poly.type
_entity_poly.pdbx_seq_one_letter_code
_entity_poly.pdbx_strand_id
1 'polypeptide(L)'
;LLFILKEEPMGYTMITKQFRELGIPIGSSEVYKHLNHLLAEGFIAKRRKSYVLTLKGLKAVENTLEIIKTPPTLPEIKLAFKMRKSK
;
A
#
# COMPACT_ATOMS: atom_id res chain seq x y z
N LEU A 1 -1.49 2.84 6.12
CA LEU A 1 -1.34 1.84 7.20
C LEU A 1 0.05 1.19 7.21
N LEU A 2 0.48 0.50 6.15
CA LEU A 2 1.83 -0.10 6.12
C LEU A 2 2.95 0.94 6.33
N PHE A 3 2.78 2.16 5.79
CA PHE A 3 3.67 3.29 6.06
C PHE A 3 3.75 3.66 7.56
N ILE A 4 2.62 3.68 8.27
CA ILE A 4 2.57 3.96 9.71
C ILE A 4 3.32 2.87 10.49
N LEU A 5 3.11 1.60 10.12
CA LEU A 5 3.78 0.46 10.76
C LEU A 5 5.24 0.27 10.36
N LYS A 6 5.73 1.01 9.35
CA LYS A 6 7.15 1.00 8.97
C LYS A 6 8.01 1.73 10.01
N GLU A 7 7.46 2.75 10.67
CA GLU A 7 8.18 3.54 11.66
C GLU A 7 8.34 2.76 12.96
N GLU A 8 7.24 2.24 13.50
CA GLU A 8 7.27 1.43 14.71
C GLU A 8 6.09 0.45 14.83
N PRO A 9 6.22 -0.61 15.64
CA PRO A 9 5.11 -1.49 15.99
C PRO A 9 4.00 -0.74 16.76
N MET A 10 2.78 -0.75 16.24
CA MET A 10 1.68 -0.03 16.87
C MET A 10 0.49 -0.92 17.22
N GLY A 11 -0.18 -0.58 18.32
CA GLY A 11 -1.49 -1.13 18.66
C GLY A 11 -2.61 -0.43 17.89
N TYR A 12 -3.78 -1.06 17.86
CA TYR A 12 -4.96 -0.54 17.16
C TYR A 12 -5.27 0.93 17.53
N THR A 13 -5.27 1.26 18.82
CA THR A 13 -5.58 2.62 19.31
C THR A 13 -4.58 3.66 18.81
N MET A 14 -3.30 3.31 18.75
CA MET A 14 -2.24 4.19 18.24
C MET A 14 -2.36 4.36 16.73
N ILE A 15 -2.70 3.30 15.98
CA ILE A 15 -2.96 3.38 14.54
C ILE A 15 -4.12 4.34 14.25
N THR A 16 -5.23 4.22 14.98
CA THR A 16 -6.38 5.12 14.83
C THR A 16 -6.02 6.57 15.18
N LYS A 17 -5.18 6.77 16.20
CA LYS A 17 -4.65 8.10 16.57
C LYS A 17 -3.80 8.70 15.44
N GLN A 18 -2.88 7.92 14.88
CA GLN A 18 -2.02 8.34 13.76
C GLN A 18 -2.81 8.77 12.53
N PHE A 19 -3.85 8.02 12.15
CA PHE A 19 -4.73 8.43 11.05
C PHE A 19 -5.41 9.79 11.31
N ARG A 20 -5.82 10.06 12.55
CA ARG A 20 -6.39 11.35 12.94
C ARG A 20 -5.36 12.47 12.88
N GLU A 21 -4.13 12.23 13.34
CA GLU A 21 -3.01 13.18 13.30
C GLU A 21 -2.60 13.53 11.86
N LEU A 22 -2.68 12.56 10.94
CA LEU A 22 -2.45 12.76 9.52
C LEU A 22 -3.62 13.46 8.79
N GLY A 23 -4.71 13.78 9.49
CA GLY A 23 -5.90 14.40 8.91
C GLY A 23 -6.66 13.47 7.95
N ILE A 24 -6.46 12.15 8.04
CA ILE A 24 -7.11 11.17 7.16
C ILE A 24 -8.40 10.68 7.83
N PRO A 25 -9.58 11.01 7.30
CA PRO A 25 -10.85 10.57 7.88
C PRO A 25 -11.03 9.06 7.63
N ILE A 26 -10.86 8.27 8.68
CA ILE A 26 -11.08 6.81 8.62
C ILE A 26 -11.86 6.33 9.84
N GLY A 27 -12.88 5.51 9.60
CA GLY A 27 -13.67 4.89 10.65
C GLY A 27 -12.93 3.75 11.33
N SER A 28 -13.20 3.53 12.62
CA SER A 28 -12.69 2.40 13.40
C SER A 28 -12.91 1.03 12.72
N SER A 29 -14.09 0.84 12.12
CA SER A 29 -14.44 -0.38 11.37
C SER A 29 -13.56 -0.59 10.14
N GLU A 30 -13.25 0.48 9.41
CA GLU A 30 -12.36 0.42 8.23
C GLU A 30 -10.92 0.09 8.63
N VAL A 31 -10.41 0.70 9.70
CA VAL A 31 -9.09 0.35 10.25
C VAL A 31 -9.03 -1.15 10.58
N TYR A 32 -10.08 -1.69 11.20
CA TYR A 32 -10.15 -3.12 11.53
C TYR A 32 -10.17 -4.01 10.28
N LYS A 33 -10.98 -3.66 9.26
CA LYS A 33 -11.02 -4.38 7.98
C LYS A 33 -9.65 -4.42 7.31
N HIS A 34 -8.96 -3.28 7.24
CA HIS A 34 -7.62 -3.21 6.65
C HIS A 34 -6.60 -4.02 7.45
N LEU A 35 -6.62 -3.98 8.78
CA LEU A 35 -5.73 -4.78 9.60
C LEU A 35 -5.95 -6.28 9.39
N ASN A 36 -7.21 -6.73 9.34
CA ASN A 36 -7.53 -8.12 9.07
C ASN A 36 -7.06 -8.57 7.68
N HIS A 37 -7.27 -7.73 6.66
CA HIS A 37 -6.82 -8.05 5.31
C HIS A 37 -5.28 -8.14 5.24
N LEU A 38 -4.57 -7.17 5.83
CA LEU A 38 -3.11 -7.17 5.85
C LEU A 38 -2.51 -8.33 6.66
N LEU A 39 -3.21 -8.78 7.71
CA LEU A 39 -2.85 -9.98 8.46
C LEU A 39 -3.05 -11.24 7.61
N ALA A 40 -4.21 -11.37 6.96
CA ALA A 40 -4.54 -12.53 6.13
C ALA A 40 -3.56 -12.69 4.97
N GLU A 41 -3.17 -11.57 4.35
CA GLU A 41 -2.19 -11.53 3.27
C GLU A 41 -0.72 -11.60 3.74
N GLY A 42 -0.47 -11.61 5.06
CA GLY A 42 0.87 -11.74 5.63
C GLY A 42 1.77 -10.51 5.45
N PHE A 43 1.22 -9.34 5.17
CA PHE A 43 1.98 -8.08 5.12
C PHE A 43 2.31 -7.56 6.53
N ILE A 44 1.48 -7.91 7.51
CA ILE A 44 1.71 -7.60 8.92
C ILE A 44 1.55 -8.87 9.76
N ALA A 45 2.16 -8.89 10.93
CA ALA A 45 1.94 -9.92 11.95
C ALA A 45 1.49 -9.28 13.25
N LYS A 46 0.72 -10.02 14.06
CA LYS A 46 0.26 -9.55 15.38
C LYS A 46 1.16 -10.13 16.47
N ARG A 47 1.78 -9.28 17.28
CA ARG A 47 2.53 -9.64 18.49
C ARG A 47 1.84 -9.04 19.70
N ARG A 48 1.19 -9.88 20.52
CA ARG A 48 0.34 -9.45 21.65
C ARG A 48 -0.73 -8.45 21.18
N LYS A 49 -0.61 -7.18 21.59
CA LYS A 49 -1.54 -6.09 21.26
C LYS A 49 -1.05 -5.20 20.13
N SER A 50 0.14 -5.46 19.57
CA SER A 50 0.76 -4.64 18.54
C SER A 50 0.82 -5.37 17.20
N TYR A 51 0.74 -4.60 16.13
CA TYR A 51 0.96 -5.05 14.76
C TYR A 51 2.38 -4.67 14.35
N VAL A 52 3.08 -5.60 13.70
CA VAL A 52 4.44 -5.43 13.20
C VAL A 52 4.47 -5.68 11.70
N LEU A 53 5.30 -4.94 10.98
CA LEU A 53 5.53 -5.15 9.56
C LEU A 53 6.30 -6.46 9.34
N THR A 54 5.92 -7.25 8.34
CA THR A 54 6.72 -8.40 7.89
C THR A 54 7.71 -7.97 6.81
N LEU A 55 8.65 -8.85 6.43
CA LEU A 55 9.52 -8.61 5.26
C LEU A 55 8.71 -8.38 3.97
N LYS A 56 7.57 -9.08 3.82
CA LYS A 56 6.64 -8.88 2.70
C LYS A 56 6.01 -7.49 2.75
N GLY A 57 5.57 -7.06 3.93
CA GLY A 57 5.05 -5.70 4.16
C GLY A 57 6.07 -4.61 3.86
N LEU A 58 7.32 -4.80 4.27
CA LEU A 58 8.40 -3.85 4.03
C LEU A 58 8.66 -3.64 2.54
N LYS A 59 8.81 -4.74 1.79
CA LYS A 59 8.96 -4.68 0.32
C LYS A 59 7.79 -3.99 -0.36
N ALA A 60 6.56 -4.22 0.10
CA ALA A 60 5.39 -3.54 -0.46
C ALA A 60 5.45 -2.02 -0.26
N VAL A 61 5.92 -1.55 0.91
CA VAL A 61 6.12 -0.11 1.17
C VAL A 61 7.22 0.46 0.28
N GLU A 62 8.35 -0.24 0.15
CA GLU A 62 9.47 0.19 -0.70
C GLU A 62 9.05 0.30 -2.17
N ASN A 63 8.40 -0.73 -2.71
CA ASN A 63 7.89 -0.71 -4.09
C ASN A 63 6.89 0.44 -4.31
N THR A 64 6.01 0.70 -3.33
CA THR A 64 5.05 1.80 -3.44
C THR A 64 5.77 3.15 -3.49
N LEU A 65 6.84 3.34 -2.72
CA LEU A 65 7.66 4.55 -2.76
C LEU A 65 8.38 4.72 -4.11
N GLU A 66 8.83 3.63 -4.71
CA GLU A 66 9.43 3.65 -6.05
C GLU A 66 8.42 4.04 -7.12
N ILE A 67 7.21 3.49 -7.07
CA ILE A 67 6.12 3.84 -7.99
C ILE A 67 5.77 5.32 -7.89
N ILE A 68 5.63 5.86 -6.66
CA ILE A 68 5.34 7.28 -6.43
C ILE A 68 6.43 8.19 -7.02
N LYS A 69 7.70 7.75 -7.01
CA LYS A 69 8.84 8.49 -7.57
C LYS A 69 8.97 8.33 -9.08
N THR A 70 8.32 7.34 -9.68
CA THR A 70 8.44 7.08 -11.10
C THR A 70 7.63 8.14 -11.87
N PRO A 71 8.26 8.92 -12.74
CA PRO A 71 7.55 9.93 -13.51
C PRO A 71 6.51 9.25 -14.41
N PRO A 72 5.32 9.85 -14.58
CA PRO A 72 4.31 9.29 -15.46
C PRO A 72 4.83 9.29 -16.90
N THR A 73 5.09 8.11 -17.44
CA THR A 73 5.40 7.94 -18.86
C THR A 73 4.09 7.92 -19.65
N LEU A 74 3.89 8.88 -20.55
CA LEU A 74 2.81 8.79 -21.54
C LEU A 74 3.05 7.54 -22.41
N PRO A 75 2.08 6.62 -22.51
CA PRO A 75 2.25 5.46 -23.38
C PRO A 75 2.36 5.93 -24.82
N GLU A 76 3.49 5.63 -25.47
CA GLU A 76 3.64 5.83 -26.92
C GLU A 76 2.70 4.87 -27.66
N ILE A 77 1.55 5.37 -28.12
CA ILE A 77 0.65 4.60 -28.99
C ILE A 77 1.33 4.48 -30.36
N LYS A 78 2.08 3.40 -30.58
CA LYS A 78 2.61 3.05 -31.91
C LYS A 78 1.50 2.41 -32.74
N LEU A 79 0.74 3.23 -33.47
CA LEU A 79 -0.21 2.75 -34.47
C LEU A 79 0.55 2.13 -35.65
N ALA A 80 0.73 0.81 -35.63
CA ALA A 80 1.31 0.08 -36.74
C ALA A 80 0.21 -0.32 -37.74
N PHE A 81 0.03 0.45 -38.81
CA PHE A 81 -0.85 0.06 -39.91
C PHE A 81 -0.11 -0.89 -40.86
N LYS A 82 -0.57 -2.16 -40.93
CA LYS A 82 -0.11 -3.08 -41.99
C LYS A 82 -0.76 -2.66 -43.31
N MET A 83 -0.03 -1.94 -44.17
CA MET A 83 -0.45 -1.71 -45.56
C MET A 83 -0.52 -3.06 -46.29
N ARG A 84 -1.74 -3.55 -46.57
CA ARG A 84 -1.92 -4.64 -47.54
C ARG A 84 -1.68 -4.05 -48.93
N LYS A 85 -0.63 -4.50 -49.61
CA LYS A 85 -0.45 -4.23 -51.05
C LYS A 85 -1.59 -4.93 -51.79
N SER A 86 -2.46 -4.16 -52.44
CA SER A 86 -3.36 -4.72 -53.45
C SER A 86 -2.51 -5.16 -54.64
N LYS A 87 -2.71 -6.40 -55.07
CA LYS A 87 -2.28 -6.88 -56.38
C LYS A 87 -3.15 -6.26 -57.46
#